data_AF-L8LVP1-F1
#
_entry.id   AF-L8LVP1-F1
#
_cell.length_a   1.000
_cell.length_b   1.000
_cell.length_c   1.000
_cell.angle_alpha   90.00
_cell.angle_beta   90.00
_cell.angle_gamma   90.00
#
_symmetry.space_group_name_H-M   'P 1'
#
loop_
_entity.id
_entity.type
_entity.pdbx_description
1 polymer ?
#
loop_
_entity_poly.entity_id
_entity_poly.type
_entity_poly.pdbx_seq_one_letter_code
_entity_poly.pdbx_strand_id
1 'polypeptide(L)'
;MQQSSSMQFLSTEESGDIDAALLDSSEKFLTRLTISSLRLLQIISGELKIPIEELTHKQIIAWFEKDGKIRREQGKDAATLKW
;
A
#
# COMPACT_ATOMS: atom_id res chain seq x y z
N MET A 1 -7.28 -16.15 -18.16
CA MET A 1 -7.47 -15.85 -16.73
C MET A 1 -7.27 -14.36 -16.56
N GLN A 2 -8.33 -13.61 -16.28
CA GLN A 2 -8.22 -12.18 -15.99
C GLN A 2 -7.57 -12.05 -14.61
N GLN A 3 -6.30 -11.68 -14.59
CA GLN A 3 -5.65 -11.17 -13.38
C GLN A 3 -6.43 -9.91 -12.98
N SER A 4 -7.24 -10.03 -11.94
CA SER A 4 -7.79 -8.87 -11.24
C SER A 4 -6.60 -8.02 -10.84
N SER A 5 -6.40 -6.89 -11.50
CA SER A 5 -5.34 -5.93 -11.18
C SER A 5 -5.66 -5.24 -9.86
N SER A 6 -5.59 -5.99 -8.76
CA SER A 6 -5.35 -5.43 -7.44
C SER A 6 -4.10 -4.57 -7.56
N MET A 7 -4.13 -3.36 -7.00
CA MET A 7 -2.95 -2.51 -6.98
C MET A 7 -1.81 -3.30 -6.31
N GLN A 8 -0.81 -3.71 -7.10
CA GLN A 8 0.31 -4.49 -6.60
C GLN A 8 1.30 -3.50 -5.98
N PHE A 9 1.20 -3.33 -4.65
CA PHE A 9 2.09 -2.45 -3.89
C PHE A 9 3.54 -2.97 -3.81
N LEU A 10 3.76 -4.19 -4.28
CA LEU A 10 5.08 -4.79 -4.43
C LEU A 10 5.26 -5.24 -5.88
N SER A 11 6.33 -4.81 -6.53
CA SER A 11 6.70 -5.22 -7.88
C SER A 11 7.30 -6.62 -7.90
N THR A 12 7.31 -7.25 -9.08
CA THR A 12 7.95 -8.56 -9.29
C THR A 12 9.45 -8.51 -8.99
N GLU A 13 10.12 -7.41 -9.34
CA GLU A 13 11.54 -7.17 -9.06
C GLU A 13 11.80 -7.14 -7.55
N GLU A 14 11.10 -6.27 -6.81
CA GLU A 14 11.23 -6.20 -5.35
C GLU A 14 10.90 -7.54 -4.68
N SER A 15 9.92 -8.29 -5.20
CA SER A 15 9.63 -9.63 -4.71
C SER A 15 10.82 -10.57 -4.88
N GLY A 16 11.46 -10.54 -6.05
CA GLY A 16 12.65 -11.35 -6.33
C GLY A 16 13.83 -10.98 -5.43
N ASP A 17 14.05 -9.69 -5.20
CA ASP A 17 15.10 -9.19 -4.31
C ASP A 17 14.89 -9.65 -2.86
N ILE A 18 13.64 -9.60 -2.38
CA ILE A 18 13.29 -10.09 -1.04
C ILE A 18 13.51 -11.61 -0.94
N ASP A 19 13.17 -12.36 -1.99
CA ASP A 19 13.34 -13.82 -1.97
C ASP A 19 14.82 -14.22 -2.01
N ALA A 20 15.66 -13.46 -2.70
CA ALA A 20 17.11 -13.65 -2.77
C ALA A 20 17.85 -13.19 -1.49
N ALA A 21 17.25 -12.31 -0.69
CA ALA A 21 17.86 -11.83 0.54
C ALA A 21 18.05 -12.96 1.57
N LEU A 22 19.14 -12.86 2.35
CA LEU A 22 19.46 -13.77 3.45
C LEU A 22 18.64 -13.43 4.70
N LEU A 23 17.32 -13.49 4.54
CA LEU A 23 16.32 -13.22 5.56
C LEU A 23 15.53 -14.49 5.87
N ASP A 24 15.06 -14.64 7.11
CA ASP A 24 14.11 -15.69 7.45
C ASP A 24 12.70 -15.37 6.92
N SER A 25 11.77 -16.32 7.06
CA SER A 25 10.40 -16.18 6.56
C SER A 25 9.64 -15.00 7.17
N SER A 26 9.86 -14.72 8.46
CA SER A 26 9.19 -13.63 9.18
C SER A 26 9.76 -12.28 8.75
N GLU A 27 11.07 -12.19 8.55
CA GLU A 27 11.74 -11.00 8.04
C GLU A 27 11.36 -10.70 6.59
N LYS A 28 11.25 -11.72 5.73
CA LYS A 28 10.75 -11.55 4.34
C LYS A 28 9.32 -11.03 4.33
N PHE A 29 8.44 -11.59 5.17
CA PHE A 29 7.07 -11.09 5.31
C PHE A 29 7.05 -9.62 5.74
N LEU A 30 7.80 -9.27 6.79
CA LEU A 30 7.86 -7.90 7.28
C LEU A 30 8.42 -6.95 6.21
N THR A 31 9.45 -7.36 5.47
CA THR A 31 10.03 -6.56 4.38
C THR A 31 9.01 -6.26 3.29
N ARG A 32 8.22 -7.27 2.88
CA ARG A 32 7.13 -7.10 1.90
C ARG A 32 6.08 -6.11 2.40
N LEU A 33 5.70 -6.22 3.68
CA LEU A 33 4.77 -5.30 4.32
C LEU A 33 5.33 -3.88 4.34
N THR A 34 6.57 -3.69 4.78
CA THR A 34 7.22 -2.38 4.88
C THR A 34 7.31 -1.67 3.53
N ILE A 35 7.74 -2.36 2.47
CA ILE A 35 7.83 -1.77 1.11
C ILE A 35 6.43 -1.41 0.60
N SER A 36 5.46 -2.29 0.80
CA SER A 36 4.07 -2.03 0.40
C SER A 36 3.50 -0.82 1.16
N SER A 37 3.78 -0.70 2.46
CA SER A 37 3.38 0.44 3.28
C SER A 37 4.05 1.74 2.82
N LEU A 38 5.33 1.72 2.44
CA LEU A 38 6.03 2.90 1.90
C LEU A 38 5.33 3.45 0.65
N ARG A 39 4.96 2.58 -0.30
CA ARG A 39 4.23 3.02 -1.51
C ARG A 39 2.87 3.62 -1.16
N LEU A 40 2.17 3.05 -0.19
CA LEU A 40 0.89 3.60 0.26
C LEU A 40 1.07 4.98 0.92
N LEU A 41 2.10 5.15 1.74
CA LEU A 41 2.43 6.45 2.34
C LEU A 41 2.78 7.50 1.28
N GLN A 42 3.46 7.12 0.19
CA GLN A 42 3.73 8.01 -0.95
C GLN A 42 2.43 8.45 -1.64
N ILE A 43 1.46 7.55 -1.81
CA ILE A 43 0.13 7.90 -2.37
C ILE A 43 -0.61 8.87 -1.44
N ILE A 44 -0.65 8.59 -0.14
CA ILE A 44 -1.29 9.44 0.87
C ILE A 44 -0.64 10.84 0.87
N SER A 45 0.69 10.89 0.87
CA SER A 45 1.48 12.13 0.80
C SER A 45 1.12 12.94 -0.44
N GLY A 46 1.06 12.30 -1.62
CA GLY A 46 0.69 12.95 -2.88
C GLY A 46 -0.74 13.49 -2.88
N GLU A 47 -1.71 12.71 -2.38
CA GLU A 47 -3.11 13.14 -2.31
C GLU A 47 -3.32 14.31 -1.34
N LEU A 48 -2.66 14.26 -0.18
CA LEU A 48 -2.78 15.31 0.83
C LEU A 48 -1.88 16.53 0.54
N LYS A 49 -0.93 16.39 -0.41
CA LYS A 49 0.09 17.40 -0.73
C LYS A 49 0.94 17.78 0.48
N ILE A 50 1.29 16.79 1.29
CA ILE A 50 2.10 16.93 2.50
C ILE A 50 3.34 16.05 2.34
N PRO A 51 4.54 16.52 2.69
CA PRO A 51 5.74 15.67 2.65
C PRO A 51 5.54 14.37 3.44
N ILE A 52 6.07 13.25 2.96
CA ILE A 52 5.86 11.94 3.60
C ILE A 52 6.35 11.92 5.04
N GLU A 53 7.42 12.66 5.34
CA GLU A 53 8.01 12.87 6.67
C GLU A 53 7.12 13.68 7.64
N GLU A 54 6.16 14.44 7.11
CA GLU A 54 5.21 15.24 7.91
C GLU A 54 3.85 14.54 8.11
N LEU A 55 3.64 13.38 7.47
CA LEU A 55 2.41 12.62 7.65
C LEU A 55 2.22 12.19 9.10
N THR A 56 1.08 12.56 9.66
CA THR A 56 0.68 12.14 11.00
C THR A 56 -0.18 10.89 10.95
N HIS A 57 -0.16 10.10 12.02
CA HIS A 57 -1.05 8.94 12.17
C HIS A 57 -2.54 9.31 12.00
N LYS A 58 -2.96 10.51 12.43
CA LYS A 58 -4.35 10.98 12.26
C LYS A 58 -4.72 11.19 10.79
N GLN A 59 -3.82 11.77 9.99
CA GLN A 59 -4.04 11.94 8.56
C GLN A 59 -4.09 10.60 7.82
N ILE A 60 -3.22 9.67 8.21
CA ILE A 60 -3.22 8.30 7.67
C ILE A 60 -4.57 7.62 7.99
N ILE A 61 -5.00 7.63 9.25
CA ILE A 61 -6.30 7.06 9.67
C ILE A 61 -7.45 7.69 8.86
N ALA A 62 -7.51 9.02 8.79
CA ALA A 62 -8.56 9.73 8.07
C ALA A 62 -8.58 9.39 6.57
N TRP A 63 -7.40 9.22 5.96
CA TRP A 63 -7.29 8.78 4.58
C TRP A 63 -7.84 7.35 4.38
N PHE A 64 -7.49 6.42 5.27
CA PHE A 64 -8.03 5.05 5.22
C PHE A 64 -9.56 5.02 5.41
N GLU A 65 -10.10 5.86 6.29
CA GLU A 65 -11.55 6.01 6.47
C GLU A 65 -12.24 6.53 5.20
N LYS A 66 -11.65 7.54 4.56
CA LYS A 66 -12.11 8.10 3.27
C LYS A 66 -12.09 7.04 2.17
N ASP A 67 -10.96 6.34 1.98
CA ASP A 67 -10.82 5.28 0.98
C ASP A 67 -11.82 4.13 1.24
N GLY A 68 -11.94 3.70 2.50
CA GLY A 68 -12.91 2.70 2.91
C GLY A 68 -14.36 3.12 2.66
N LYS A 69 -14.69 4.41 2.80
CA LYS A 69 -16.00 4.95 2.45
C LYS A 69 -16.25 4.87 0.93
N ILE A 70 -15.28 5.32 0.11
CA ILE A 70 -15.35 5.23 -1.35
C ILE A 70 -15.60 3.77 -1.78
N ARG A 71 -14.85 2.82 -1.22
CA ARG A 71 -15.03 1.39 -1.50
C ARG A 71 -16.43 0.88 -1.21
N ARG A 72 -17.01 1.28 -0.06
CA ARG A 72 -18.37 0.86 0.34
C ARG A 72 -19.46 1.47 -0.52
N GLU A 73 -19.28 2.72 -0.96
CA GLU A 73 -20.32 3.48 -1.69
C GLU A 73 -20.23 3.31 -3.21
N GLN A 74 -19.03 3.17 -3.74
CA GLN A 74 -18.75 3.22 -5.20
C GLN A 74 -18.16 1.90 -5.74
N GLY A 75 -17.90 0.93 -4.86
CA GLY A 75 -17.35 -0.38 -5.21
C GLY A 75 -15.83 -0.46 -5.09
N LYS A 76 -15.30 -1.69 -5.15
CA LYS A 76 -13.88 -2.00 -4.91
C LYS A 76 -12.92 -1.32 -5.89
N ASP A 77 -13.34 -1.15 -7.14
CA ASP A 77 -12.49 -0.57 -8.18
C ASP A 77 -12.38 0.96 -8.09
N ALA A 78 -13.26 1.61 -7.35
CA ALA A 78 -13.25 3.07 -7.15
C ALA A 78 -12.29 3.51 -6.04
N ALA A 79 -11.87 2.59 -5.16
CA ALA A 79 -10.95 2.86 -4.07
C ALA A 79 -9.49 2.59 -4.48
N THR A 80 -8.58 3.27 -3.81
CA THR A 80 -7.14 3.01 -3.90
C THR A 80 -6.83 1.60 -3.39
N LEU A 81 -7.46 1.20 -2.28
CA LEU A 81 -7.36 -0.16 -1.77
C LEU A 81 -8.49 -1.02 -2.35
N LYS A 82 -8.10 -1.96 -3.22
CA LYS A 82 -9.04 -2.79 -4.01
C LYS A 82 -9.52 -4.08 -3.34
N TRP A 83 -9.10 -4.36 -2.10
CA TRP A 83 -9.47 -5.59 -1.38
C TRP A 83 -10.78 -5.47 -0.60
#